data_AF-A0A453FLP5-F1
#
_entry.id   AF-A0A453FLP5-F1
#
_cell.length_a   1.000
_cell.length_b   1.000
_cell.length_c   1.000
_cell.angle_alpha   90.00
_cell.angle_beta   90.00
_cell.angle_gamma   90.00
#
_symmetry.space_group_name_H-M   'P 1'
#
loop_
_entity.id
_entity.type
_entity.pdbx_description
1 polymer ?
#
loop_
_entity_poly.entity_id
_entity_poly.type
_entity_poly.pdbx_seq_one_letter_code
_entity_poly.pdbx_strand_id
1 'polypeptide(L)' 'MKKYEKLEKVGEGTYGKVYKAQDKAMGQVVALKKTRLEMDKTTKGSLPRELQIYPWGNY' A
#
# COMPACT_ATOMS: atom_id res chain seq x y z
N MET A 1 4.43 -16.82 -3.25
CA MET A 1 5.57 -15.95 -2.87
C MET A 1 5.09 -14.50 -2.85
N LYS A 2 5.38 -13.73 -1.78
CA LYS A 2 5.07 -12.29 -1.73
C LYS A 2 6.07 -11.55 -2.64
N LYS A 3 5.58 -10.94 -3.73
CA LYS A 3 6.43 -10.19 -4.69
C LYS A 3 7.09 -8.96 -4.05
N TYR A 4 6.42 -8.35 -3.07
CA TYR A 4 6.89 -7.17 -2.35
C TYR A 4 7.02 -7.45 -0.85
N GLU A 5 8.15 -7.08 -0.27
CA GLU A 5 8.40 -7.09 1.17
C GLU A 5 8.08 -5.73 1.76
N LYS A 6 7.04 -5.64 2.59
CA LYS A 6 6.77 -4.39 3.32
C LYS A 6 7.88 -4.16 4.34
N LEU A 7 8.52 -3.01 4.25
CA LEU A 7 9.59 -2.57 5.14
C LEU A 7 8.99 -1.80 6.31
N GLU A 8 8.36 -0.65 6.05
CA GLU A 8 7.89 0.28 7.08
C GLU A 8 6.64 1.04 6.63
N LYS A 9 5.93 1.64 7.60
CA LYS A 9 4.80 2.53 7.32
C LYS A 9 5.34 3.96 7.16
N VAL A 10 5.11 4.53 5.99
CA VAL A 10 5.61 5.87 5.61
C VAL A 10 4.63 6.94 6.02
N GLY A 11 3.33 6.66 5.90
CA GLY A 11 2.30 7.64 6.21
C GLY A 11 0.92 7.04 6.31
N GLU A 12 0.04 7.76 7.00
CA GLU A 12 -1.39 7.48 7.07
C GLU A 12 -2.14 8.79 6.93
N GLY A 13 -3.03 8.84 5.96
CA GLY A 13 -3.94 9.96 5.77
C GLY A 13 -5.37 9.46 5.64
N THR A 14 -6.30 10.40 5.50
CA THR A 14 -7.73 10.14 5.35
C THR A 14 -8.06 9.15 4.22
N TYR A 15 -7.27 9.17 3.14
CA TYR A 15 -7.49 8.32 1.97
C TYR A 15 -6.82 6.94 2.06
N GLY A 16 -5.96 6.68 3.05
CA GLY A 16 -5.31 5.38 3.17
C GLY A 16 -3.93 5.41 3.83
N LYS A 17 -3.28 4.24 3.77
CA LYS A 17 -1.97 4.01 4.38
C LYS A 17 -0.91 3.79 3.31
N VAL A 18 0.21 4.48 3.42
CA VAL A 18 1.37 4.32 2.54
C VAL A 18 2.43 3.52 3.27
N TYR A 19 2.91 2.47 2.64
CA TYR A 19 3.97 1.60 3.15
C TYR A 19 5.15 1.63 2.20
N LYS A 20 6.37 1.69 2.72
CA LYS A 20 7.57 1.40 1.94
C LYS A 20 7.69 -0.10 1.82
N ALA A 21 7.97 -0.59 0.63
CA ALA A 21 8.21 -1.99 0.37
C ALA A 21 9.39 -2.16 -0.58
N GLN A 22 10.00 -3.33 -0.57
CA GLN A 22 11.03 -3.71 -1.52
C GLN A 22 10.50 -4.80 -2.43
N ASP A 23 10.59 -4.58 -3.74
CA ASP A 23 10.33 -5.62 -4.71
C ASP A 23 11.42 -6.70 -4.60
N LYS A 24 11.03 -7.95 -4.34
CA LYS A 24 11.98 -9.05 -4.17
C LYS A 24 12.55 -9.56 -5.50
N ALA A 25 11.90 -9.25 -6.62
CA ALA A 25 12.36 -9.70 -7.92
C ALA A 25 13.48 -8.80 -8.47
N MET A 26 13.36 -7.49 -8.27
CA MET A 26 14.29 -6.47 -8.78
C MET A 26 15.15 -5.84 -7.68
N GLY A 27 14.83 -6.05 -6.40
CA GLY A 27 15.49 -5.40 -5.26
C GLY A 27 15.12 -3.92 -5.10
N GLN A 28 14.19 -3.40 -5.91
CA GLN A 28 13.86 -1.98 -5.96
C GLN A 28 12.91 -1.56 -4.85
N VAL A 29 13.15 -0.40 -4.24
CA VAL A 29 12.25 0.17 -3.23
C VAL A 29 11.05 0.85 -3.91
N VAL A 30 9.86 0.52 -3.44
CA VAL A 30 8.57 1.01 -3.92
C VAL A 30 7.70 1.48 -2.76
N ALA A 31 6.84 2.46 -3.00
CA ALA A 31 5.77 2.87 -2.10
C ALA A 31 4.47 2.13 -2.46
N LEU A 32 3.88 1.45 -1.49
CA LEU A 32 2.58 0.79 -1.56
C LEU A 32 1.53 1.67 -0.89
N LYS A 33 0.70 2.34 -1.69
CA LYS A 33 -0.46 3.09 -1.19
C LYS A 33 -1.67 2.16 -1.15
N LYS A 34 -2.18 1.94 0.05
CA LYS A 34 -3.39 1.14 0.32
C LYS A 34 -4.55 2.09 0.60
N THR A 35 -5.36 2.34 -0.41
CA THR A 35 -6.53 3.23 -0.32
C THR A 35 -7.64 2.50 0.44
N ARG A 36 -8.07 3.05 1.58
CA ARG A 36 -9.25 2.56 2.29
C ARG A 36 -10.40 3.48 1.92
N LEU A 37 -11.30 3.02 1.07
CA LEU A 37 -12.56 3.73 0.90
C LEU A 37 -13.39 3.45 2.14
N GLU A 38 -13.65 4.49 2.91
CA GLU A 38 -14.68 4.47 3.94
C GLU A 38 -16.03 4.37 3.22
N MET A 39 -16.47 3.15 2.94
CA MET A 39 -17.87 2.90 2.61
C MET A 39 -18.49 2.28 3.84
N ASP A 40 -19.45 3.04 4.38
CA ASP A 40 -20.43 2.79 5.42
C ASP A 40 -20.42 1.41 6.11
N LYS A 41 -20.45 1.45 7.44
CA LYS A 41 -20.17 0.39 8.44
C LYS A 41 -21.03 -0.89 8.37
N THR A 42 -21.71 -1.20 7.26
CA THR A 42 -22.79 -2.20 7.22
C THR A 42 -22.42 -3.56 6.60
N THR A 43 -21.42 -3.67 5.73
CA THR A 43 -21.13 -4.97 5.06
C THR A 43 -19.74 -5.51 5.36
N LYS A 44 -19.71 -6.74 5.89
CA LYS A 44 -18.53 -7.57 6.15
C LYS A 44 -17.54 -7.52 4.97
N GLY A 45 -16.32 -7.06 5.23
CA GLY A 45 -15.19 -7.18 4.30
C GLY A 45 -14.69 -5.85 3.76
N SER A 46 -13.98 -5.08 4.60
CA SER A 46 -13.17 -3.95 4.16
C SER A 46 -11.96 -4.45 3.33
N LEU A 47 -12.19 -4.94 2.12
CA LEU A 47 -11.11 -5.30 1.21
C LEU A 47 -10.51 -4.02 0.63
N PRO A 48 -9.18 -3.88 0.60
CA PRO A 48 -8.53 -2.77 -0.09
C PRO A 48 -8.93 -2.80 -1.57
N ARG A 49 -9.43 -1.68 -2.09
CA ARG A 49 -9.87 -1.60 -3.49
C ARG A 49 -8.72 -1.67 -4.47
N GLU A 50 -7.57 -1.09 -4.11
CA GLU A 50 -6.43 -1.02 -5.02
C GLU A 50 -5.13 -0.83 -4.22
N LEU A 51 -4.08 -1.53 -4.63
CA LEU A 51 -2.71 -1.30 -4.18
C LEU A 51 -1.99 -0.56 -5.30
N GLN A 52 -1.79 0.75 -5.12
CA GLN A 52 -0.97 1.51 -6.06
C GLN A 52 0.50 1.40 -5.64
N ILE A 53 1.35 1.06 -6.60
CA ILE A 53 2.79 0.86 -6.41
C ILE A 53 3.52 1.97 -7.16
N TYR A 54 4.30 2.76 -6.43
CA TYR A 54 5.10 3.84 -6.98
C TYR A 54 6.59 3.60 -6.72
N PRO A 55 7.52 3.97 -7.60
CA PRO A 55 8.93 3.94 -7.29
C PRO A 55 9.26 4.90 -6.15
N TRP A 56 10.18 4.52 -5.25
CA TRP A 56 10.60 5.34 -4.11
C TRP A 56 11.37 6.64 -4.52
N GLY A 57 11.53 6.93 -5.81
CA GLY A 57 12.09 8.21 -6.25
C GLY A 57 11.04 9.29 -6.54
N ASN A 58 9.75 8.91 -6.59
CA ASN A 58 8.69 9.67 -7.26
C ASN A 58 7.44 9.93 -6.39
N TYR A 59 7.52 9.73 -5.07
CA TYR A 59 6.41 9.99 -4.13
C TYR A 59 6.51 11.36 -3.46
#